data_AF-A0A7W0TRI9-F1
#
_entry.id   AF-A0A7W0TRI9-F1
#
_cell.length_a   1.000
_cell.length_b   1.000
_cell.length_c   1.000
_cell.angle_alpha   90.00
_cell.angle_beta   90.00
_cell.angle_gamma   90.00
#
_symmetry.space_group_name_H-M   'P 1'
#
loop_
_entity.id
_entity.type
_entity.pdbx_description
1 polymer ?
#
loop_
_entity_poly.entity_id
_entity_poly.type
_entity_poly.pdbx_seq_one_letter_code
_entity_poly.pdbx_strand_id
1 'polypeptide(L)'
;MSCGFDLDHYGELLEAAKAGGYGFASFDREPQTGDLILRHDVDLSLDAAVRMAELERSLAARSTYFLMRESVFYNVSSSEGRETLERLRDLGHRVGLHAVWPSAELDERFDPVVAWHNPDPEYMRAPIPGAVNVMEERFFSPETYRSDSNQRWRHGCPHEDLAAGRFEWLQLLTHPEIWVYPGG
;
A
#
# COMPACT_ATOMS: atom_id res chain seq x y z
N MET A 1 21.31 -4.87 -6.44
CA MET A 1 20.93 -5.86 -5.40
C MET A 1 19.70 -6.65 -5.87
N SER A 2 19.57 -7.94 -5.56
CA SER A 2 18.34 -8.73 -5.85
C SER A 2 17.35 -8.57 -4.69
N CYS A 3 16.06 -8.38 -4.98
CA CYS A 3 15.01 -8.28 -3.97
C CYS A 3 14.66 -9.66 -3.39
N GLY A 4 14.70 -9.80 -2.07
CA GLY A 4 14.36 -11.06 -1.37
C GLY A 4 12.87 -11.37 -1.34
N PHE A 5 12.00 -10.35 -1.44
CA PHE A 5 10.55 -10.46 -1.25
C PHE A 5 10.20 -11.16 0.06
N ASP A 6 10.86 -10.75 1.14
CA ASP A 6 10.60 -11.20 2.50
C ASP A 6 10.50 -9.98 3.43
N LEU A 7 9.91 -10.19 4.61
CA LEU A 7 9.60 -9.10 5.53
C LEU A 7 10.87 -8.37 6.01
N ASP A 8 12.02 -9.06 6.07
CA ASP A 8 13.29 -8.45 6.41
C ASP A 8 13.74 -7.47 5.32
N HIS A 9 13.69 -7.88 4.05
CA HIS A 9 14.01 -7.02 2.91
C HIS A 9 13.00 -5.87 2.75
N TYR A 10 11.74 -6.07 3.13
CA TYR A 10 10.78 -4.97 3.22
C TYR A 10 11.24 -3.92 4.25
N GLY A 11 11.69 -4.36 5.42
CA GLY A 11 12.30 -3.47 6.42
C GLY A 11 13.52 -2.72 5.88
N GLU A 12 14.38 -3.40 5.12
CA GLU A 12 15.51 -2.76 4.44
C GLU A 12 15.08 -1.66 3.45
N LEU A 13 13.98 -1.83 2.72
CA LEU A 13 13.43 -0.78 1.84
C LEU A 13 13.00 0.46 2.63
N LEU A 14 12.37 0.27 3.79
CA LEU A 14 11.93 1.38 4.64
C LEU A 14 13.12 2.14 5.24
N GLU A 15 14.17 1.42 5.66
CA GLU A 15 15.41 2.05 6.14
C GLU A 15 16.16 2.75 5.00
N ALA A 16 16.23 2.17 3.81
CA ALA A 16 16.78 2.81 2.62
C ALA A 16 16.04 4.11 2.29
N ALA A 17 14.71 4.12 2.37
CA ALA A 17 13.94 5.34 2.17
C ALA A 17 14.27 6.42 3.20
N LYS A 18 14.35 6.09 4.49
CA LYS A 18 14.77 7.06 5.51
C LYS A 18 16.18 7.59 5.24
N ALA A 19 17.12 6.72 4.87
CA ALA A 19 18.49 7.11 4.54
C ALA A 19 18.56 8.05 3.33
N GLY A 20 17.69 7.86 2.35
CA GLY A 20 17.50 8.76 1.21
C GLY A 20 16.81 10.08 1.52
N GLY A 21 16.33 10.27 2.74
CA GLY A 21 15.67 11.51 3.19
C GLY A 21 14.17 11.55 2.94
N TYR A 22 13.52 10.43 2.63
CA TYR A 22 12.06 10.40 2.43
C TYR A 22 11.29 10.45 3.75
N GLY A 23 10.15 11.13 3.74
CA GLY A 23 9.16 11.15 4.82
C GLY A 23 7.89 10.40 4.45
N PHE A 24 7.30 9.67 5.41
CA PHE A 24 6.06 8.93 5.17
C PHE A 24 4.85 9.86 5.05
N ALA A 25 4.17 9.81 3.91
CA ALA A 25 3.01 10.64 3.58
C ALA A 25 1.76 9.78 3.28
N SER A 26 0.61 10.43 3.14
CA SER A 26 -0.67 9.78 2.80
C SER A 26 -1.35 10.44 1.59
N PHE A 27 -2.45 9.84 1.13
CA PHE A 27 -3.24 10.29 -0.02
C PHE A 27 -4.18 11.49 0.29
N ASP A 28 -3.96 12.22 1.38
CA ASP A 28 -4.83 13.33 1.83
C ASP A 28 -4.47 14.68 1.21
N ARG A 29 -3.38 14.75 0.44
CA ARG A 29 -2.93 15.94 -0.30
C ARG A 29 -2.14 15.53 -1.54
N GLU A 30 -1.83 16.51 -2.39
CA GLU A 30 -0.86 16.35 -3.48
C GLU A 30 0.51 15.89 -2.94
N PRO A 31 1.20 14.95 -3.61
CA PRO A 31 2.56 14.57 -3.26
C PRO A 31 3.53 15.74 -3.35
N GLN A 32 4.52 15.73 -2.46
CA GLN A 32 5.59 16.72 -2.37
C GLN A 32 6.95 16.04 -2.49
N THR A 33 7.97 16.79 -2.92
CA THR A 33 9.34 16.29 -2.96
C THR A 33 9.76 15.71 -1.61
N GLY A 34 10.28 14.48 -1.61
CA GLY A 34 10.65 13.73 -0.41
C GLY A 34 9.53 12.87 0.17
N ASP A 35 8.31 12.87 -0.39
CA ASP A 35 7.26 11.98 0.10
C ASP A 35 7.51 10.53 -0.30
N LEU A 36 7.30 9.61 0.64
CA LEU A 36 7.07 8.19 0.39
C LEU A 36 5.66 7.83 0.85
N ILE A 37 4.80 7.46 -0.10
CA ILE A 37 3.43 7.02 0.15
C ILE A 37 3.40 5.50 0.04
N LEU A 38 3.22 4.84 1.17
CA LEU A 38 3.12 3.39 1.24
C LEU A 38 1.66 2.95 1.06
N ARG A 39 1.46 2.03 0.12
CA ARG A 39 0.16 1.44 -0.19
C ARG A 39 0.26 -0.08 -0.10
N HIS A 40 -0.70 -0.70 0.58
CA HIS A 40 -0.82 -2.15 0.64
C HIS A 40 -2.16 -2.61 0.13
N ASP A 41 -2.18 -3.35 -0.97
CA ASP A 41 -3.39 -4.04 -1.41
C ASP A 41 -3.45 -5.41 -0.72
N VAL A 42 -4.43 -5.60 0.15
CA VAL A 42 -4.59 -6.84 0.94
C VAL A 42 -5.51 -7.77 0.18
N ASP A 43 -4.97 -8.66 -0.65
CA ASP A 43 -5.79 -9.56 -1.44
C ASP A 43 -6.16 -10.84 -0.68
N LEU A 44 -5.20 -11.40 0.07
CA LEU A 44 -5.33 -12.76 0.61
C LEU A 44 -5.42 -12.84 2.14
N SER A 45 -4.55 -12.15 2.88
CA SER A 45 -4.32 -12.45 4.31
C SER A 45 -4.35 -11.22 5.20
N LEU A 46 -5.31 -11.22 6.14
CA LEU A 46 -5.39 -10.24 7.22
C LEU A 46 -4.21 -10.36 8.20
N ASP A 47 -3.77 -11.59 8.49
CA ASP A 47 -2.58 -11.84 9.33
C ASP A 47 -1.32 -11.23 8.71
N ALA A 48 -1.14 -11.38 7.38
CA ALA A 48 -0.02 -10.77 6.69
C ALA A 48 -0.06 -9.24 6.77
N ALA A 49 -1.23 -8.63 6.59
CA ALA A 49 -1.41 -7.20 6.73
C ALA A 49 -1.00 -6.71 8.13
N VAL A 50 -1.44 -7.40 9.20
CA VAL A 50 -1.08 -7.03 10.59
C VAL A 50 0.41 -7.19 10.84
N ARG A 51 1.03 -8.31 10.43
CA ARG A 51 2.47 -8.54 10.64
C ARG A 51 3.34 -7.51 9.92
N MET A 52 2.95 -7.11 8.71
CA MET A 52 3.61 -6.02 7.99
C MET A 52 3.43 -4.68 8.73
N ALA A 53 2.22 -4.36 9.19
CA ALA A 53 1.93 -3.11 9.92
C ALA A 53 2.74 -3.02 11.23
N GLU A 54 2.95 -4.14 11.92
CA GLU A 54 3.77 -4.19 13.13
C GLU A 54 5.25 -3.87 12.83
N LEU A 55 5.81 -4.37 11.74
CA LEU A 55 7.15 -3.98 11.29
C LEU A 55 7.19 -2.49 10.98
N GLU A 56 6.25 -1.99 10.18
CA GLU A 56 6.18 -0.57 9.83
C GLU A 56 6.12 0.32 11.07
N ARG A 57 5.28 -0.03 12.05
CA ARG A 57 5.19 0.67 13.32
C ARG A 57 6.52 0.66 14.07
N SER A 58 7.23 -0.47 14.10
CA SER A 58 8.55 -0.55 14.76
C SER A 58 9.59 0.37 14.10
N LEU A 59 9.40 0.66 12.81
CA LEU A 59 10.22 1.55 12.01
C LEU A 59 9.64 2.97 11.90
N ALA A 60 8.62 3.32 12.68
CA ALA A 60 7.93 4.62 12.60
C ALA A 60 7.44 4.99 11.19
N ALA A 61 7.16 3.98 10.36
CA ALA A 61 6.51 4.12 9.07
C ALA A 61 4.99 4.20 9.20
N ARG A 62 4.34 4.84 8.23
CA ARG A 62 2.89 4.93 8.13
C ARG A 62 2.46 4.61 6.70
N SER A 63 1.35 3.91 6.59
CA SER A 63 0.88 3.34 5.33
C SER A 63 -0.64 3.38 5.23
N THR A 64 -1.15 3.10 4.05
CA THR A 64 -2.59 2.87 3.82
C THR A 64 -2.81 1.43 3.37
N TYR A 65 -3.57 0.68 4.15
CA TYR A 65 -3.97 -0.69 3.84
C TYR A 65 -5.33 -0.70 3.15
N PHE A 66 -5.42 -1.27 1.97
CA PHE A 66 -6.64 -1.39 1.18
C PHE A 66 -7.23 -2.78 1.39
N LEU A 67 -8.39 -2.83 2.05
CA LEU A 67 -9.12 -4.08 2.31
C LEU A 67 -10.40 -4.12 1.48
N MET A 68 -10.76 -5.32 1.01
CA MET A 68 -12.00 -5.56 0.29
C MET A 68 -13.16 -5.79 1.26
N ARG A 69 -14.33 -5.21 0.95
CA ARG A 69 -15.59 -5.54 1.65
C ARG A 69 -16.01 -6.99 1.41
N GLU A 70 -15.83 -7.45 0.18
CA GLU A 70 -16.28 -8.75 -0.32
C GLU A 70 -15.10 -9.53 -0.89
N SER A 71 -14.12 -9.86 -0.03
CA SER A 71 -13.02 -10.75 -0.41
C SER A 71 -13.50 -12.21 -0.46
N VAL A 72 -12.96 -12.98 -1.40
CA VAL A 72 -13.14 -14.44 -1.45
C VAL A 72 -12.27 -15.18 -0.41
N PHE A 73 -11.28 -14.50 0.18
CA PHE A 73 -10.29 -15.08 1.09
C PHE A 73 -10.52 -14.71 2.56
N TYR A 74 -11.08 -13.52 2.82
CA TYR A 74 -11.35 -13.05 4.16
C TYR A 74 -12.68 -12.29 4.24
N ASN A 75 -13.18 -12.09 5.46
CA ASN A 75 -14.41 -11.35 5.69
C ASN A 75 -14.15 -10.21 6.69
N VAL A 76 -14.12 -8.96 6.22
CA VAL A 76 -13.95 -7.77 7.08
C VAL A 76 -15.09 -7.54 8.09
N SER A 77 -16.21 -8.25 7.92
CA SER A 77 -17.35 -8.23 8.84
C SER A 77 -17.32 -9.42 9.82
N SER A 78 -16.28 -10.25 9.83
CA SER A 78 -16.05 -11.26 10.88
C SER A 78 -15.44 -10.61 12.13
N SER A 79 -15.33 -11.35 13.24
CA SER A 79 -14.62 -10.86 14.43
C SER A 79 -13.14 -10.56 14.12
N GLU A 80 -12.49 -11.47 13.41
CA GLU A 80 -11.10 -11.33 12.94
C GLU A 80 -10.96 -10.10 12.04
N GLY A 81 -11.86 -9.90 11.07
CA GLY A 81 -11.85 -8.74 10.20
C GLY A 81 -11.95 -7.41 10.95
N ARG A 82 -12.85 -7.33 11.96
CA ARG A 82 -12.99 -6.14 12.80
C ARG A 82 -11.75 -5.89 13.65
N GLU A 83 -11.21 -6.94 14.26
CA GLU A 83 -9.98 -6.86 15.05
C GLU A 83 -8.80 -6.40 14.20
N THR A 84 -8.67 -6.90 12.96
CA THR A 84 -7.65 -6.42 12.02
C THR A 84 -7.82 -4.94 11.70
N LEU A 85 -9.04 -4.47 11.40
CA LEU A 85 -9.30 -3.06 11.12
C LEU A 85 -8.92 -2.15 12.30
N GLU A 86 -9.28 -2.55 13.52
CA GLU A 86 -8.90 -1.85 14.75
C GLU A 86 -7.38 -1.88 14.95
N ARG A 87 -6.75 -3.04 14.78
CA ARG A 87 -5.31 -3.22 14.94
C ARG A 87 -4.50 -2.36 13.97
N LEU A 88 -4.87 -2.30 12.69
CA LEU A 88 -4.20 -1.46 11.70
C LEU A 88 -4.26 0.03 12.09
N ARG A 89 -5.41 0.48 12.61
CA ARG A 89 -5.58 1.85 13.10
C ARG A 89 -4.76 2.13 14.36
N ASP A 90 -4.76 1.20 15.32
CA ASP A 90 -3.98 1.32 16.56
C ASP A 90 -2.47 1.38 16.31
N LEU A 91 -2.00 0.70 15.27
CA LEU A 91 -0.62 0.77 14.79
C LEU A 91 -0.32 2.10 14.06
N GLY A 92 -1.33 2.90 13.74
CA GLY A 92 -1.21 4.24 13.18
C GLY A 92 -1.33 4.31 11.66
N HIS A 93 -1.87 3.27 11.03
CA HIS A 93 -2.10 3.19 9.59
C HIS A 93 -3.53 3.61 9.23
N ARG A 94 -3.70 4.03 7.98
CA ARG A 94 -5.01 4.30 7.38
C ARG A 94 -5.57 3.03 6.75
N VAL A 95 -6.90 2.97 6.63
CA VAL A 95 -7.59 1.84 6.01
C VAL A 95 -8.46 2.33 4.86
N GLY A 96 -8.06 2.03 3.63
CA GLY A 96 -8.80 2.34 2.41
C GLY A 96 -9.63 1.15 1.90
N LEU A 97 -10.54 1.43 0.96
CA LEU A 97 -11.34 0.40 0.30
C LEU A 97 -10.59 -0.15 -0.91
N HIS A 98 -10.34 -1.45 -0.93
CA HIS A 98 -9.95 -2.17 -2.14
C HIS A 98 -11.21 -2.53 -2.94
N ALA A 99 -11.54 -1.70 -3.92
CA ALA A 99 -12.83 -1.71 -4.60
C ALA A 99 -12.81 -2.61 -5.84
N VAL A 100 -13.93 -3.25 -6.16
CA VAL A 100 -14.10 -4.03 -7.40
C VAL A 100 -15.05 -3.28 -8.32
N TRP A 101 -14.60 -2.98 -9.55
CA TRP A 101 -15.41 -2.25 -10.52
C TRP A 101 -16.75 -2.96 -10.80
N PRO A 102 -17.88 -2.24 -10.88
CA PRO A 102 -18.04 -0.78 -10.83
C PRO A 102 -18.31 -0.19 -9.44
N SER A 103 -18.19 -0.98 -8.36
CA SER A 103 -18.58 -0.54 -7.02
C SER A 103 -17.41 -0.01 -6.21
N ALA A 104 -17.53 1.23 -5.72
CA ALA A 104 -16.62 1.86 -4.76
C ALA A 104 -17.39 2.39 -3.53
N GLU A 105 -18.39 1.65 -3.09
CA GLU A 105 -19.20 2.02 -1.94
C GLU A 105 -18.40 1.92 -0.63
N LEU A 106 -18.08 3.09 -0.08
CA LEU A 106 -17.48 3.24 1.25
C LEU A 106 -18.53 3.10 2.35
N ASP A 107 -18.10 2.59 3.49
CA ASP A 107 -18.83 2.67 4.76
C ASP A 107 -17.88 3.16 5.87
N GLU A 108 -18.37 3.26 7.10
CA GLU A 108 -17.63 3.80 8.25
C GLU A 108 -16.32 3.07 8.57
N ARG A 109 -16.10 1.87 8.01
CA ARG A 109 -14.87 1.11 8.21
C ARG A 109 -13.70 1.63 7.41
N PHE A 110 -13.91 2.50 6.42
CA PHE A 110 -12.87 2.94 5.51
C PHE A 110 -12.67 4.46 5.58
N ASP A 111 -11.41 4.88 5.57
CA ASP A 111 -11.04 6.23 5.15
C ASP A 111 -11.54 6.48 3.71
N PRO A 112 -11.83 7.74 3.32
CA PRO A 112 -12.34 8.08 1.98
C PRO A 112 -11.22 8.02 0.92
N VAL A 113 -10.59 6.86 0.78
CA VAL A 113 -9.52 6.55 -0.16
C VAL A 113 -9.74 5.16 -0.73
N VAL A 114 -9.60 5.03 -2.05
CA VAL A 114 -9.96 3.84 -2.80
C VAL A 114 -8.81 3.43 -3.72
N ALA A 115 -8.59 2.12 -3.78
CA ALA A 115 -7.73 1.47 -4.76
C ALA A 115 -8.54 0.38 -5.47
N TRP A 116 -8.55 0.36 -6.79
CA TRP A 116 -9.24 -0.69 -7.54
C TRP A 116 -8.49 -2.03 -7.51
N HIS A 117 -9.20 -3.13 -7.29
CA HIS A 117 -8.70 -4.49 -7.47
C HIS A 117 -8.81 -4.88 -8.95
N ASN A 118 -7.69 -5.33 -9.54
CA ASN A 118 -7.58 -5.73 -10.95
C ASN A 118 -8.22 -4.75 -11.96
N PRO A 119 -7.83 -3.47 -11.96
CA PRO A 119 -8.49 -2.45 -12.77
C PRO A 119 -8.14 -2.51 -14.25
N ASP A 120 -9.09 -2.05 -15.08
CA ASP A 120 -8.86 -1.77 -16.49
C ASP A 120 -8.31 -0.34 -16.69
N PRO A 121 -7.29 -0.15 -17.55
CA PRO A 121 -6.77 1.17 -17.90
C PRO A 121 -7.82 2.20 -18.34
N GLU A 122 -8.96 1.77 -18.91
CA GLU A 122 -10.04 2.64 -19.37
C GLU A 122 -10.67 3.47 -18.25
N TYR A 123 -10.82 2.89 -17.05
CA TYR A 123 -11.51 3.54 -15.93
C TYR A 123 -10.64 3.74 -14.69
N MET A 124 -9.48 3.07 -14.58
CA MET A 124 -8.72 3.01 -13.32
C MET A 124 -8.38 4.37 -12.73
N ARG A 125 -8.23 5.40 -13.58
CA ARG A 125 -7.82 6.76 -13.19
C ARG A 125 -8.98 7.72 -12.98
N ALA A 126 -10.22 7.29 -13.24
CA ALA A 126 -11.39 8.15 -13.12
C ALA A 126 -11.58 8.57 -11.65
N PRO A 127 -11.91 9.85 -11.38
CA PRO A 127 -12.24 10.30 -10.03
C PRO A 127 -13.43 9.54 -9.44
N ILE A 128 -13.39 9.28 -8.14
CA ILE A 128 -14.48 8.65 -7.40
C ILE A 128 -15.17 9.72 -6.53
N PRO A 129 -16.45 10.05 -6.76
CA PRO A 129 -17.13 11.05 -5.95
C PRO A 129 -17.08 10.72 -4.44
N GLY A 130 -16.56 11.64 -3.64
CA GLY A 130 -16.47 11.49 -2.19
C GLY A 130 -15.26 10.70 -1.67
N ALA A 131 -14.35 10.28 -2.55
CA ALA A 131 -13.13 9.56 -2.18
C ALA A 131 -11.93 9.95 -3.03
N VAL A 132 -10.73 9.76 -2.50
CA VAL A 132 -9.49 9.86 -3.28
C VAL A 132 -9.25 8.53 -3.99
N ASN A 133 -9.09 8.54 -5.31
CA ASN A 133 -8.64 7.38 -6.06
C ASN A 133 -7.09 7.41 -6.18
N VAL A 134 -6.41 6.43 -5.58
CA VAL A 134 -4.93 6.38 -5.54
C VAL A 134 -4.28 6.09 -6.89
N MET A 135 -5.08 5.82 -7.91
CA MET A 135 -4.66 5.60 -9.29
C MET A 135 -4.86 6.84 -10.18
N GLU A 136 -5.36 7.95 -9.63
CA GLU A 136 -5.38 9.23 -10.32
C GLU A 136 -3.96 9.65 -10.76
N GLU A 137 -3.88 10.44 -11.84
CA GLU A 137 -2.61 10.84 -12.46
C GLU A 137 -1.61 11.46 -11.48
N ARG A 138 -2.09 12.24 -10.50
CA ARG A 138 -1.27 12.86 -9.46
C ARG A 138 -0.55 11.88 -8.52
N PHE A 139 -1.06 10.65 -8.39
CA PHE A 139 -0.47 9.61 -7.54
C PHE A 139 0.20 8.51 -8.36
N PHE A 140 -0.16 8.37 -9.65
CA PHE A 140 0.18 7.20 -10.46
C PHE A 140 0.86 7.59 -11.78
N SER A 141 2.20 7.66 -11.76
CA SER A 141 3.03 7.81 -12.96
C SER A 141 4.22 6.84 -12.97
N PRO A 142 4.79 6.48 -14.14
CA PRO A 142 5.97 5.62 -14.22
C PRO A 142 7.19 6.13 -13.44
N GLU A 143 7.31 7.44 -13.26
CA GLU A 143 8.43 8.09 -12.58
C GLU A 143 8.35 7.95 -11.06
N THR A 144 7.14 7.97 -10.50
CA THR A 144 6.88 8.05 -9.05
C THR A 144 6.04 6.90 -8.51
N TYR A 145 5.87 5.81 -9.26
CA TYR A 145 5.14 4.62 -8.82
C TYR A 145 5.99 3.34 -8.96
N ARG A 146 6.01 2.52 -7.91
CA ARG A 146 6.60 1.17 -7.94
C ARG A 146 5.63 0.17 -7.33
N SER A 147 5.57 -1.03 -7.90
CA SER A 147 4.74 -2.14 -7.41
C SER A 147 5.46 -3.47 -7.51
N ASP A 148 5.25 -4.32 -6.51
CA ASP A 148 5.77 -5.69 -6.37
C ASP A 148 4.97 -6.75 -7.14
N SER A 149 4.01 -6.37 -7.98
CA SER A 149 3.10 -7.26 -8.71
C SER A 149 3.81 -8.51 -9.29
N ASN A 150 3.27 -9.70 -8.99
CA ASN A 150 3.84 -11.01 -9.35
C ASN A 150 5.28 -11.24 -8.86
N GLN A 151 5.61 -10.73 -7.67
CA GLN A 151 6.97 -10.73 -7.10
C GLN A 151 8.02 -10.14 -8.06
N ARG A 152 7.61 -9.13 -8.82
CA ARG A 152 8.47 -8.50 -9.80
C ARG A 152 8.31 -7.00 -9.72
N TRP A 153 9.39 -6.35 -9.34
CA TRP A 153 9.54 -4.93 -9.63
C TRP A 153 9.74 -4.75 -11.13
N ARG A 154 8.78 -4.13 -11.82
CA ARG A 154 8.89 -3.82 -13.27
C ARG A 154 10.14 -3.00 -13.62
N HIS A 155 10.68 -2.26 -12.64
CA HIS A 155 11.84 -1.39 -12.79
C HIS A 155 13.04 -1.83 -11.93
N GLY A 156 13.08 -3.09 -11.49
CA GLY A 156 14.09 -3.57 -10.53
C GLY A 156 13.82 -3.09 -9.10
N CYS A 157 14.53 -3.67 -8.13
CA CYS A 157 14.34 -3.36 -6.71
C CYS A 157 14.57 -1.86 -6.45
N PRO A 158 13.63 -1.14 -5.81
CA PRO A 158 13.77 0.29 -5.58
C PRO A 158 14.78 0.64 -4.47
N HIS A 159 15.37 -0.35 -3.79
CA HIS A 159 16.27 -0.17 -2.64
C HIS A 159 17.39 0.86 -2.92
N GLU A 160 18.16 0.67 -3.99
CA GLU A 160 19.33 1.52 -4.28
C GLU A 160 18.90 2.95 -4.65
N ASP A 161 17.81 3.11 -5.38
CA ASP A 161 17.27 4.41 -5.77
C ASP A 161 16.64 5.15 -4.57
N LEU A 162 16.02 4.41 -3.63
CA LEU A 162 15.54 4.93 -2.36
C LEU A 162 16.72 5.39 -1.49
N ALA A 163 17.71 4.54 -1.24
CA ALA A 163 18.89 4.91 -0.44
C ALA A 163 19.64 6.13 -1.00
N ALA A 164 19.62 6.31 -2.32
CA ALA A 164 20.26 7.42 -3.00
C ALA A 164 19.36 8.67 -3.20
N GLY A 165 18.10 8.65 -2.73
CA GLY A 165 17.20 9.81 -2.83
C GLY A 165 16.84 10.19 -4.28
N ARG A 166 16.71 9.22 -5.19
CA ARG A 166 16.57 9.48 -6.64
C ARG A 166 15.16 9.73 -7.15
N PHE A 167 14.14 9.41 -6.36
CA PHE A 167 12.77 9.76 -6.65
C PHE A 167 12.50 11.18 -6.15
N GLU A 168 11.76 11.97 -6.94
CA GLU A 168 11.21 13.21 -6.43
C GLU A 168 10.28 12.92 -5.24
N TRP A 169 9.41 11.94 -5.41
CA TRP A 169 8.58 11.28 -4.40
C TRP A 169 8.19 9.90 -4.94
N LEU A 170 7.67 9.02 -4.09
CA LEU A 170 7.32 7.65 -4.50
C LEU A 170 6.01 7.17 -3.86
N GLN A 171 5.08 6.67 -4.68
CA GLN A 171 4.07 5.70 -4.24
C GLN A 171 4.64 4.29 -4.39
N LEU A 172 4.76 3.56 -3.28
CA LEU A 172 5.22 2.17 -3.24
C LEU A 172 4.03 1.25 -2.90
N LEU A 173 3.56 0.48 -3.89
CA LEU A 173 2.56 -0.56 -3.71
C LEU A 173 3.23 -1.90 -3.38
N THR A 174 2.81 -2.51 -2.29
CA THR A 174 3.15 -3.90 -1.94
C THR A 174 1.92 -4.73 -1.59
N HIS A 175 2.00 -6.06 -1.71
CA HIS A 175 0.95 -6.98 -1.27
C HIS A 175 1.47 -7.77 -0.06
N PRO A 176 0.93 -7.59 1.16
CA PRO A 176 1.55 -8.13 2.38
C PRO A 176 1.88 -9.61 2.35
N GLU A 177 1.02 -10.44 1.76
CA GLU A 177 1.20 -11.88 1.59
C GLU A 177 2.48 -12.26 0.84
N ILE A 178 2.95 -11.44 -0.10
CA ILE A 178 4.17 -11.68 -0.88
C ILE A 178 5.40 -11.62 0.04
N TRP A 179 5.38 -10.72 1.01
CA TRP A 179 6.54 -10.42 1.86
C TRP A 179 6.52 -11.20 3.17
N VAL A 180 5.33 -11.56 3.65
CA VAL A 180 5.18 -12.19 4.96
C VAL A 180 5.32 -13.71 4.90
N TYR A 181 4.92 -14.33 3.79
CA TYR A 181 5.00 -15.78 3.62
C TYR A 181 6.02 -16.16 2.54
N PRO A 182 6.89 -17.15 2.80
CA PRO A 182 7.88 -17.58 1.82
C PRO A 182 7.22 -18.28 0.63
N GLY A 183 7.65 -17.93 -0.59
CA GLY A 183 7.36 -18.70 -1.81
C GLY A 183 6.05 -18.38 -2.52
N GLY A 184 5.60 -17.11 -2.50
CA GLY A 184 4.54 -16.65 -3.42
C GLY A 184 4.94 -16.73 -4.89
#